data_AF-A0A4R8S8I2-F1
#
_entry.id   AF-A0A4R8S8I2-F1
#
_cell.length_a   1.000
_cell.length_b   1.000
_cell.length_c   1.000
_cell.angle_alpha   90.00
_cell.angle_beta   90.00
_cell.angle_gamma   90.00
#
_symmetry.space_group_name_H-M   'P 1'
#
loop_
_entity.id
_entity.type
_entity.pdbx_description
1 polymer ?
#
loop_
_entity_poly.entity_id
_entity_poly.type
_entity_poly.pdbx_seq_one_letter_code
_entity_poly.pdbx_strand_id
1 'polypeptide(L)'
;MAVLLALTAAGAAVGEAVVARHRAQAAADLSALAGAQRALYGTVAACAQTIAVARRMGASVTSCVVEDLDVVVSVDVPVVLGRFGMGPACAAARAGPVTEGG
;
A
#
# COMPACT_ATOMS: atom_id res chain seq x y z
N MET A 1 19.46 -5.92 33.52
CA MET A 1 18.03 -6.11 33.19
C MET A 1 17.45 -4.91 32.44
N ALA A 2 17.49 -3.70 33.00
CA ALA A 2 16.89 -2.50 32.39
C ALA A 2 17.38 -2.20 30.96
N VAL A 3 18.68 -2.34 30.69
CA VAL A 3 19.26 -2.12 29.35
C VAL A 3 18.70 -3.11 28.32
N LEU A 4 18.61 -4.40 28.67
CA LEU A 4 18.05 -5.42 27.78
C LEU A 4 16.57 -5.14 27.48
N LEU A 5 15.78 -4.77 28.50
CA LEU A 5 14.38 -4.40 28.33
C LEU A 5 14.20 -3.16 27.46
N ALA A 6 15.09 -2.16 27.59
CA ALA A 6 15.07 -0.97 26.75
C ALA A 6 15.38 -1.31 25.28
N LEU A 7 16.38 -2.15 25.03
CA LEU A 7 16.75 -2.59 23.68
C LEU A 7 15.65 -3.43 23.03
N THR A 8 15.03 -4.35 23.77
CA THR A 8 13.92 -5.15 23.23
C THR A 8 12.69 -4.31 22.92
N ALA A 9 12.35 -3.35 23.80
CA ALA A 9 11.24 -2.42 23.55
C ALA A 9 11.50 -1.53 22.33
N ALA A 10 12.73 -1.01 22.18
CA ALA A 10 13.12 -0.24 21.01
C ALA A 10 13.05 -1.09 19.73
N GLY A 11 13.56 -2.32 19.77
CA GLY A 11 13.48 -3.25 18.64
C GLY A 11 12.04 -3.61 18.24
N ALA A 12 11.16 -3.83 19.22
CA ALA A 12 9.75 -4.07 18.98
C ALA A 12 9.07 -2.87 18.28
N ALA A 13 9.34 -1.64 18.74
CA ALA A 13 8.80 -0.43 18.13
C ALA A 13 9.25 -0.26 16.67
N VAL A 14 10.53 -0.52 16.38
CA VAL A 14 11.06 -0.50 15.00
C VAL A 14 10.42 -1.61 14.16
N GLY A 15 10.28 -2.81 14.72
CA GLY A 15 9.65 -3.95 14.06
C GLY A 15 8.20 -3.66 13.66
N GLU A 16 7.41 -3.06 14.54
CA GLU A 16 6.03 -2.65 14.25
C GLU A 16 5.97 -1.62 13.11
N ALA A 17 6.86 -0.63 13.11
CA ALA A 17 6.93 0.38 12.05
C ALA A 17 7.29 -0.24 10.68
N VAL A 18 8.22 -1.20 10.66
CA VAL A 18 8.63 -1.91 9.44
C VAL A 18 7.48 -2.78 8.91
N VAL A 19 6.80 -3.52 9.78
CA VAL A 19 5.64 -4.35 9.39
C VAL A 19 4.50 -3.49 8.84
N ALA A 20 4.22 -2.35 9.47
CA ALA A 20 3.26 -1.37 8.98
C ALA A 20 3.57 -0.90 7.55
N ARG A 21 4.84 -0.52 7.29
CA ARG A 21 5.28 -0.08 5.96
C ARG A 21 5.17 -1.19 4.91
N HIS A 22 5.59 -2.41 5.25
CA HIS A 22 5.49 -3.54 4.33
C HIS A 22 4.05 -3.90 4.00
N ARG A 23 3.12 -3.84 4.96
CA ARG A 23 1.70 -4.04 4.70
C ARG A 23 1.14 -2.98 3.75
N ALA A 24 1.51 -1.72 3.94
CA ALA A 24 1.09 -0.65 3.03
C ALA A 24 1.59 -0.89 1.60
N GLN A 25 2.87 -1.27 1.42
CA GLN A 25 3.40 -1.59 0.08
C GLN A 25 2.71 -2.80 -0.55
N ALA A 26 2.56 -3.91 0.19
CA ALA A 26 1.89 -5.09 -0.33
C ALA A 26 0.43 -4.80 -0.74
N ALA A 27 -0.28 -3.96 0.02
CA ALA A 27 -1.62 -3.52 -0.34
C ALA A 27 -1.61 -2.66 -1.62
N ALA A 28 -0.65 -1.74 -1.77
CA ALA A 28 -0.50 -0.92 -2.96
C ALA A 28 -0.22 -1.79 -4.20
N ASP A 29 0.74 -2.71 -4.13
CA ASP A 29 1.18 -3.56 -5.24
C ASP A 29 0.03 -4.45 -5.74
N LEU A 30 -0.68 -5.13 -4.84
CA LEU A 30 -1.83 -5.97 -5.20
C LEU A 30 -2.98 -5.16 -5.79
N SER A 31 -3.21 -3.95 -5.28
CA SER A 31 -4.27 -3.07 -5.78
C SER A 31 -3.95 -2.48 -7.14
N ALA A 32 -2.67 -2.16 -7.40
CA ALA A 32 -2.17 -1.70 -8.69
C ALA A 32 -2.27 -2.82 -9.74
N LEU A 33 -1.78 -4.02 -9.44
CA LEU A 33 -1.91 -5.17 -10.34
C LEU A 33 -3.37 -5.49 -10.67
N ALA A 34 -4.26 -5.47 -9.67
CA ALA A 34 -5.67 -5.72 -9.87
C ALA A 34 -6.34 -4.63 -10.74
N GLY A 35 -5.93 -3.37 -10.59
CA GLY A 35 -6.34 -2.29 -11.47
C GLY A 35 -5.82 -2.48 -12.91
N ALA A 36 -4.55 -2.85 -13.07
CA ALA A 36 -3.92 -3.10 -14.36
C ALA A 36 -4.65 -4.20 -15.15
N GLN A 37 -5.08 -5.29 -14.49
CA GLN A 37 -5.91 -6.34 -15.11
C GLN A 37 -7.25 -5.81 -15.67
N ARG A 38 -7.71 -4.66 -15.19
CA ARG A 38 -8.96 -4.02 -15.60
C ARG A 38 -8.74 -2.74 -16.42
N ALA A 39 -7.50 -2.34 -16.70
CA ALA A 39 -7.18 -1.09 -17.38
C ALA A 39 -7.78 -1.00 -18.80
N LEU A 40 -7.88 -2.14 -19.51
CA LEU A 40 -8.49 -2.24 -20.84
C LEU A 40 -10.00 -1.93 -20.85
N TYR A 41 -10.67 -2.03 -19.70
CA TYR A 41 -12.10 -1.71 -19.56
C TYR A 41 -12.33 -0.25 -19.12
N GLY A 42 -11.28 0.57 -19.09
CA GLY A 42 -11.32 1.98 -18.73
C GLY A 42 -11.04 2.28 -17.27
N THR A 43 -10.89 3.58 -16.98
CA THR A 43 -10.44 4.10 -15.68
C THR A 43 -11.37 3.74 -14.53
N VAL A 44 -12.69 3.80 -14.76
CA VAL A 44 -13.72 3.48 -13.75
C VAL A 44 -13.62 2.01 -13.33
N ALA A 45 -13.47 1.09 -14.28
CA ALA A 45 -13.36 -0.34 -14.00
C ALA A 45 -12.04 -0.68 -13.26
N ALA A 46 -10.93 -0.06 -13.68
CA ALA A 46 -9.64 -0.21 -13.02
C ALA A 46 -9.67 0.28 -11.57
N CYS A 47 -10.13 1.52 -11.33
CA CYS A 47 -10.16 2.09 -9.99
C CYS A 47 -11.18 1.38 -9.08
N ALA A 48 -12.31 0.91 -9.59
CA ALA A 48 -13.24 0.10 -8.82
C ALA A 48 -12.58 -1.20 -8.31
N GLN A 49 -11.77 -1.85 -9.15
CA GLN A 49 -11.07 -3.08 -8.80
C GLN A 49 -9.94 -2.82 -7.79
N THR A 50 -9.16 -1.75 -7.99
CA THR A 50 -8.16 -1.27 -7.03
C THR A 50 -8.77 -1.04 -5.64
N ILE A 51 -9.89 -0.31 -5.56
CA ILE A 51 -10.60 -0.05 -4.29
C ILE A 51 -11.09 -1.36 -3.65
N ALA A 52 -11.60 -2.30 -4.45
CA ALA A 52 -12.07 -3.58 -3.94
C ALA A 52 -10.94 -4.42 -3.32
N VAL A 53 -9.73 -4.39 -3.88
CA VAL A 53 -8.57 -5.09 -3.34
C VAL A 53 -8.00 -4.37 -2.11
N ALA A 54 -7.81 -3.05 -2.18
CA ALA A 54 -7.32 -2.26 -1.06
C ALA A 54 -8.18 -2.47 0.20
N ARG A 55 -9.51 -2.44 0.07
CA ARG A 55 -10.42 -2.70 1.21
C ARG A 55 -10.25 -4.09 1.82
N ARG A 56 -10.03 -5.12 1.01
CA ARG A 56 -9.76 -6.49 1.52
C ARG A 56 -8.42 -6.58 2.25
N MET A 57 -7.46 -5.77 1.85
CA MET A 57 -6.16 -5.64 2.52
C MET A 57 -6.21 -4.77 3.79
N GLY A 58 -7.38 -4.22 4.14
CA GLY A 58 -7.53 -3.28 5.26
C GLY A 58 -6.93 -1.90 4.97
N ALA A 59 -6.74 -1.56 3.70
CA ALA A 59 -6.24 -0.27 3.24
C ALA A 59 -7.37 0.57 2.61
N SER A 60 -7.16 1.88 2.57
CA SER A 60 -8.02 2.84 1.86
C SER A 60 -7.26 3.45 0.70
N VAL A 61 -7.89 3.57 -0.47
CA VAL A 61 -7.27 4.20 -1.64
C VAL A 61 -7.38 5.72 -1.49
N THR A 62 -6.26 6.42 -1.52
CA THR A 62 -6.19 7.88 -1.47
C THR A 62 -6.09 8.50 -2.85
N SER A 63 -5.53 7.76 -3.82
CA SER A 63 -5.45 8.17 -5.22
C SER A 63 -5.44 6.95 -6.14
N CYS A 64 -6.13 7.06 -7.27
CA CYS A 64 -6.10 6.09 -8.36
C CYS A 64 -6.03 6.85 -9.68
N VAL A 65 -4.94 6.67 -10.42
CA VAL A 65 -4.70 7.30 -11.71
C VAL A 65 -4.41 6.21 -12.73
N VAL A 66 -4.99 6.34 -13.91
CA VAL A 66 -4.79 5.43 -15.03
C VAL A 66 -4.32 6.23 -16.23
N GLU A 67 -3.12 5.93 -16.73
CA GLU A 67 -2.45 6.60 -17.84
C GLU A 67 -1.98 5.52 -18.81
N ASP A 68 -2.43 5.50 -20.06
CA ASP A 68 -1.92 4.58 -21.09
C ASP A 68 -1.79 3.09 -20.66
N LEU A 69 -2.79 2.58 -19.92
CA LEU A 69 -2.85 1.24 -19.31
C LEU A 69 -1.95 1.01 -18.08
N ASP A 70 -1.15 2.00 -17.70
CA ASP A 70 -0.52 2.03 -16.38
C ASP A 70 -1.52 2.49 -15.31
N VAL A 71 -1.54 1.80 -14.19
CA VAL A 71 -2.35 2.12 -13.03
C VAL A 71 -1.44 2.48 -11.87
N VAL A 72 -1.53 3.72 -11.40
CA VAL A 72 -0.85 4.22 -10.20
C VAL A 72 -1.85 4.35 -9.07
N VAL A 73 -1.55 3.70 -7.96
CA VAL A 73 -2.41 3.64 -6.79
C VAL A 73 -1.64 4.13 -5.59
N SER A 74 -2.25 5.02 -4.80
CA SER A 74 -1.81 5.34 -3.44
C SER A 74 -2.81 4.81 -2.43
N VAL A 75 -2.32 4.16 -1.39
CA VAL A 75 -3.13 3.59 -0.31
C VAL A 75 -2.61 4.00 1.05
N ASP A 76 -3.55 4.11 1.99
CA ASP A 76 -3.31 4.34 3.41
C ASP A 76 -3.76 3.12 4.20
N VAL A 77 -2.86 2.59 5.02
CA VAL A 77 -3.16 1.53 5.99
C VAL A 77 -3.25 2.16 7.38
N PRO A 78 -4.39 2.01 8.09
CA PRO A 78 -4.49 2.50 9.46
C PRO A 78 -3.53 1.71 10.35
N VAL A 79 -2.64 2.44 11.03
CA VAL A 79 -1.71 1.86 12.01
C VAL A 79 -1.99 2.48 13.36
N VAL A 80 -2.17 1.65 14.37
CA VAL A 80 -2.33 2.10 15.76
C VAL A 80 -1.04 1.79 16.49
N LEU A 81 -0.02 2.63 16.30
CA LEU A 81 1.25 2.52 17.03
C LEU A 81 1.15 3.15 18.43
N GLY A 82 0.15 2.72 19.20
CA GLY A 82 -0.04 3.11 20.61
C GLY A 82 0.16 4.60 20.91
N ARG A 83 0.91 4.91 21.99
CA ARG A 83 1.18 6.27 22.49
C ARG A 83 2.01 7.16 21.55
N PHE A 84 2.53 6.64 20.44
CA PHE A 84 3.42 7.38 19.54
C PHE A 84 2.68 8.19 18.47
N GLY A 85 1.35 8.04 18.34
CA GLY A 85 0.53 8.92 17.49
C GLY A 85 0.92 8.96 16.02
N MET A 86 1.63 7.93 15.52
CA MET A 86 2.03 7.87 14.12
C MET A 86 0.80 7.67 13.24
N GLY A 87 0.65 8.56 12.25
CA GLY A 87 -0.43 8.54 11.27
C GLY A 87 -0.43 7.28 10.39
N PRO A 88 -1.43 7.14 9.50
CA PRO A 88 -1.55 5.96 8.64
C PRO A 88 -0.27 5.70 7.84
N ALA A 89 0.03 4.43 7.60
CA ALA A 89 1.14 4.05 6.73
C ALA A 89 0.71 4.21 5.26
N CYS A 90 1.25 5.23 4.60
CA CYS A 90 1.00 5.50 3.18
C CYS A 90 1.98 4.71 2.30
N ALA A 91 1.50 4.18 1.18
CA ALA A 91 2.34 3.59 0.13
C ALA A 91 1.72 3.81 -1.24
N ALA A 92 2.56 3.83 -2.28
CA ALA A 92 2.14 3.91 -3.66
C ALA A 92 2.81 2.83 -4.51
N ALA A 93 2.09 2.37 -5.52
CA ALA A 93 2.56 1.38 -6.49
C ALA A 93 2.04 1.72 -7.90
N ARG A 94 2.83 1.38 -8.92
CA ARG A 94 2.46 1.48 -10.34
C ARG A 94 2.50 0.09 -10.95
N ALA A 95 1.49 -0.25 -11.75
CA ALA A 95 1.47 -1.47 -12.54
C ALA A 95 0.86 -1.21 -13.93
N GLY A 96 1.53 -1.69 -14.97
CA GLY A 96 1.05 -1.67 -16.34
C GLY A 96 1.86 -2.61 -17.21
N PRO A 97 1.54 -2.69 -18.51
CA PRO A 97 2.20 -3.61 -19.43
C PRO A 97 3.69 -3.28 -19.55
N VAL A 98 4.53 -4.32 -19.65
CA VAL A 98 5.92 -4.13 -20.08
C VAL A 98 5.87 -3.74 -21.55
N THR A 99 6.11 -2.46 -21.84
CA THR A 99 6.34 -2.03 -23.21
C THR A 99 7.72 -2.50 -23.61
N GLU A 100 7.82 -3.57 -24.40
CA GLU A 100 9.00 -3.78 -25.24
C GLU A 100 9.00 -2.65 -26.28
N GLY A 101 9.68 -1.56 -25.97
CA GLY A 101 9.62 -0.34 -26.77
C GLY A 101 10.93 0.44 -26.79
N GLY A 102 11.86 0.01 -27.66
CA GLY A 102 12.89 0.85 -28.28
C GLY A 102 14.31 0.71 -27.74
#